data_AF-A0A2W0BIX4-F1
#
_entry.id   AF-A0A2W0BIX4-F1
#
_cell.length_a   1.000
_cell.length_b   1.000
_cell.length_c   1.000
_cell.angle_alpha   90.00
_cell.angle_beta   90.00
_cell.angle_gamma   90.00
#
_symmetry.space_group_name_H-M   'P 1'
#
loop_
_entity.id
_entity.type
_entity.pdbx_description
1 polymer ?
#
loop_
_entity_poly.entity_id
_entity_poly.type
_entity_poly.pdbx_seq_one_letter_code
_entity_poly.pdbx_strand_id
1 'polypeptide(L)'
;DVISFHNYSWPEDFEQKIKWLETYGRPIICTEFMARPVGSTFDTVLPIAKKHKVAAINWGLVAGKTQTYLPWDSWQRPYVVEKPPVWFHEVFLSDGRPYREAEARLIRELTASNTSSQGPSAANPH
;
A
#
# COMPACT_ATOMS: atom_id res chain seq x y z
N ASP A 1 2.13 22.88 0.60
CA ASP A 1 3.14 22.14 1.37
C ASP A 1 2.53 20.82 1.86
N VAL A 2 3.31 19.75 1.80
CA VAL A 2 2.87 18.37 2.09
C VAL A 2 3.99 17.65 2.83
N ILE A 3 3.64 16.86 3.83
CA ILE A 3 4.59 16.01 4.55
C ILE A 3 4.66 14.65 3.87
N SER A 4 5.84 14.26 3.39
CA SER A 4 6.10 12.91 2.89
C SER A 4 6.92 12.09 3.89
N PHE A 5 6.60 10.80 4.05
CA PHE A 5 7.40 9.90 4.89
C PHE A 5 7.41 8.46 4.34
N HIS A 6 8.43 7.68 4.70
CA HIS A 6 8.47 6.24 4.43
C HIS A 6 8.29 5.47 5.75
N ASN A 7 7.66 4.30 5.67
CA ASN A 7 7.52 3.40 6.81
C ASN A 7 7.37 1.94 6.34
N TYR A 8 8.30 1.10 6.76
CA TYR A 8 8.34 -0.33 6.44
C TYR A 8 8.11 -1.21 7.68
N SER A 9 7.63 -0.62 8.78
CA SER A 9 7.52 -1.24 10.09
C SER A 9 6.13 -1.81 10.35
N TRP A 10 5.96 -2.43 11.51
CA TRP A 10 4.66 -2.85 12.05
C TRP A 10 3.61 -1.73 12.01
N PRO A 11 2.32 -2.06 11.81
CA PRO A 11 1.24 -1.08 11.67
C PRO A 11 1.08 -0.12 12.85
N GLU A 12 1.48 -0.52 14.06
CA GLU A 12 1.46 0.33 15.24
C GLU A 12 2.45 1.49 15.13
N ASP A 13 3.66 1.23 14.61
CA ASP A 13 4.66 2.26 14.33
C ASP A 13 4.19 3.19 13.21
N PHE A 14 3.54 2.63 12.18
CA PHE A 14 2.92 3.41 11.11
C PHE A 14 1.87 4.40 11.64
N GLU A 15 0.92 3.94 12.47
CA GLU A 15 -0.12 4.80 13.06
C GLU A 15 0.49 5.84 14.00
N GLN A 16 1.49 5.46 14.81
CA GLN A 16 2.17 6.37 15.72
C GLN A 16 2.87 7.50 14.97
N LYS A 17 3.52 7.19 13.85
CA LYS A 17 4.17 8.18 12.99
C LYS A 17 3.16 9.14 12.36
N ILE A 18 2.02 8.64 11.90
CA ILE A 18 0.92 9.49 11.41
C ILE A 18 0.46 10.45 12.50
N LYS A 19 0.14 9.97 13.70
CA LYS A 19 -0.34 10.80 14.82
C LYS A 19 0.62 11.92 15.17
N TRP A 20 1.93 11.64 15.11
CA TRP A 20 2.95 12.66 15.32
C TRP A 20 2.95 13.71 14.20
N LEU A 21 2.85 13.28 12.94
CA LEU A 21 2.85 14.18 11.78
C LEU A 21 1.56 15.01 11.64
N GLU A 22 0.42 14.49 12.10
CA GLU A 22 -0.87 15.20 12.08
C GLU A 22 -0.81 16.52 12.87
N THR A 23 0.07 16.62 13.88
CA THR A 23 0.25 17.83 14.69
C THR A 23 0.71 19.05 13.89
N TYR A 24 1.34 18.85 12.72
CA TYR A 24 1.79 19.93 11.86
C TYR A 24 0.67 20.55 11.01
N GLY A 25 -0.54 19.97 11.00
CA GLY A 25 -1.69 20.51 10.28
C GLY A 25 -1.51 20.56 8.75
N ARG A 26 -0.67 19.68 8.19
CA ARG A 26 -0.42 19.56 6.75
C ARG A 26 -0.93 18.23 6.19
N PRO A 27 -1.28 18.16 4.91
CA PRO A 27 -1.55 16.88 4.25
C PRO A 27 -0.34 15.95 4.36
N ILE A 28 -0.59 14.65 4.52
CA ILE A 28 0.46 13.63 4.71
C ILE A 28 0.37 12.59 3.59
N ILE A 29 1.52 12.21 3.05
CA ILE A 29 1.68 11.13 2.07
C ILE A 29 2.75 10.16 2.57
N CYS A 30 2.39 8.90 2.73
CA CYS A 30 3.37 7.83 2.83
C CYS A 30 3.82 7.44 1.42
N THR A 31 5.03 7.84 1.02
CA THR A 31 5.52 7.64 -0.35
C THR A 31 6.11 6.26 -0.59
N GLU A 32 6.45 5.54 0.47
CA GLU A 32 6.87 4.14 0.41
C GLU A 32 6.45 3.40 1.68
N PHE A 33 5.82 2.24 1.50
CA PHE A 33 5.56 1.28 2.57
C PHE A 33 5.68 -0.16 2.06
N MET A 34 5.41 -1.11 2.98
CA MET A 34 5.33 -2.56 2.82
C MET A 34 6.65 -3.27 3.04
N ALA A 35 6.62 -4.21 3.98
CA ALA A 35 7.62 -5.24 4.17
C ALA A 35 6.87 -6.38 4.86
N ARG A 36 6.33 -7.31 4.04
CA ARG A 36 5.39 -8.33 4.55
C ARG A 36 5.95 -9.17 5.71
N PRO A 37 7.25 -9.55 5.77
CA PRO A 37 7.81 -10.27 6.92
C PRO A 37 7.68 -9.56 8.27
N VAL A 38 7.53 -8.23 8.29
CA VAL A 38 7.39 -7.42 9.51
C VAL A 38 5.97 -6.86 9.68
N GLY A 39 4.98 -7.56 9.09
CA GLY A 39 3.57 -7.22 9.24
C GLY A 39 3.11 -5.95 8.50
N SER A 40 4.02 -5.27 7.80
CA SER A 40 3.69 -4.12 6.94
C SER A 40 3.12 -4.65 5.62
N THR A 41 1.79 -4.75 5.54
CA THR A 41 1.03 -5.31 4.41
C THR A 41 -0.08 -4.35 4.00
N PHE A 42 -0.76 -4.61 2.88
CA PHE A 42 -1.90 -3.78 2.48
C PHE A 42 -3.06 -3.83 3.50
N ASP A 43 -3.34 -5.01 4.05
CA ASP A 43 -4.41 -5.24 5.03
C ASP A 43 -4.14 -4.67 6.41
N THR A 44 -2.89 -4.41 6.77
CA THR A 44 -2.55 -3.73 8.02
C THR A 44 -2.39 -2.22 7.84
N VAL A 45 -1.80 -1.76 6.73
CA VAL A 45 -1.45 -0.35 6.52
C VAL A 45 -2.59 0.47 5.91
N LEU A 46 -3.26 -0.02 4.86
CA LEU A 46 -4.25 0.78 4.14
C LEU A 46 -5.49 1.16 4.98
N PRO A 47 -6.03 0.32 5.88
CA PRO A 47 -7.12 0.72 6.76
C PRO A 47 -6.72 1.87 7.69
N ILE A 48 -5.48 1.86 8.22
CA ILE A 48 -4.94 2.93 9.06
C ILE A 48 -4.79 4.22 8.25
N ALA A 49 -4.17 4.12 7.07
CA ALA A 49 -3.99 5.27 6.18
C ALA A 49 -5.35 5.90 5.82
N LYS A 50 -6.37 5.09 5.49
CA LYS A 50 -7.74 5.55 5.19
C LYS A 50 -8.39 6.23 6.39
N LYS A 51 -8.28 5.65 7.59
CA LYS A 51 -8.81 6.22 8.86
C LYS A 51 -8.26 7.63 9.10
N HIS A 52 -6.96 7.83 8.86
CA HIS A 52 -6.26 9.10 9.07
C HIS A 52 -6.22 10.02 7.84
N LYS A 53 -6.87 9.64 6.73
CA LYS A 53 -6.87 10.39 5.46
C LYS A 53 -5.45 10.65 4.91
N VAL A 54 -4.56 9.68 5.08
CA VAL A 54 -3.18 9.69 4.57
C VAL A 54 -3.12 8.94 3.25
N ALA A 55 -2.50 9.53 2.23
CA ALA A 55 -2.22 8.81 0.98
C ALA A 55 -1.06 7.82 1.19
N ALA A 56 -1.11 6.64 0.56
CA ALA A 56 -0.07 5.62 0.69
C ALA A 56 0.35 5.06 -0.68
N ILE A 57 1.64 5.01 -0.94
CA ILE A 57 2.23 4.52 -2.20
C ILE A 57 3.11 3.30 -1.88
N ASN A 58 2.84 2.20 -2.55
CA ASN A 58 3.62 0.97 -2.43
C ASN A 58 4.95 1.08 -3.18
N TRP A 59 6.03 0.55 -2.61
CA TRP A 59 7.28 0.33 -3.31
C TRP A 59 7.21 -0.96 -4.15
N GLY A 60 7.67 -0.95 -5.39
CA GLY A 60 7.57 -2.12 -6.28
C GLY A 60 6.16 -2.40 -6.81
N LEU A 61 6.06 -3.22 -7.86
CA LEU A 61 4.77 -3.51 -8.50
C LEU A 61 4.71 -4.91 -9.10
N VAL A 62 5.62 -5.25 -10.02
CA VAL A 62 5.58 -6.49 -10.82
C VAL A 62 6.90 -7.25 -10.69
N ALA A 63 6.79 -8.57 -10.53
CA ALA A 63 7.92 -9.47 -10.47
C ALA A 63 8.82 -9.46 -11.69
N GLY A 64 10.13 -9.39 -11.39
CA GLY A 64 11.21 -9.40 -12.37
C GLY A 64 11.65 -8.02 -12.85
N LYS A 65 10.96 -6.92 -12.50
CA LYS A 65 11.38 -5.57 -12.93
C LYS A 65 12.47 -4.99 -12.02
N THR A 66 12.23 -4.99 -10.71
CA THR A 66 13.14 -4.42 -9.69
C THR A 66 13.61 -5.47 -8.69
N GLN A 67 13.08 -6.70 -8.77
CA GLN A 67 13.38 -7.82 -7.87
C GLN A 67 13.10 -7.52 -6.40
N THR A 68 12.17 -6.58 -6.15
CA THR A 68 11.79 -6.15 -4.80
C THR A 68 10.84 -7.13 -4.13
N TYR A 69 10.56 -8.29 -4.72
CA TYR A 69 9.94 -9.42 -4.03
C TYR A 69 10.91 -10.18 -3.13
N LEU A 70 12.22 -10.01 -3.32
CA LEU A 70 13.25 -10.60 -2.46
C LEU A 70 13.40 -9.80 -1.17
N PRO A 71 13.68 -10.46 -0.03
CA PRO A 71 14.01 -9.79 1.23
C PRO A 71 15.24 -8.90 1.11
N TRP A 72 15.37 -7.92 2.01
CA TRP A 72 16.55 -7.06 2.07
C TRP A 72 17.85 -7.87 2.21
N ASP A 73 17.92 -8.94 2.99
CA ASP A 73 19.17 -9.72 3.14
C ASP A 73 19.56 -10.59 1.92
N SER A 74 18.82 -10.50 0.80
CA SER A 74 19.07 -11.28 -0.41
C SER A 74 20.44 -11.06 -1.07
N TRP A 75 21.10 -9.93 -0.79
CA TRP A 75 22.49 -9.68 -1.22
C TRP A 75 23.52 -10.52 -0.45
N GLN A 76 23.19 -10.99 0.76
CA GLN A 76 24.03 -11.89 1.58
C GLN A 76 23.58 -13.35 1.49
N ARG A 77 22.28 -13.58 1.29
CA ARG A 77 21.67 -14.91 1.22
C ARG A 77 20.99 -15.09 -0.14
N PRO A 78 21.66 -15.72 -1.12
CA PRO A 78 21.06 -15.94 -2.42
C PRO A 78 19.89 -16.93 -2.31
N TYR A 79 18.67 -16.44 -2.50
CA TYR A 79 17.42 -17.22 -2.54
C TYR A 79 17.26 -18.02 -3.86
N VAL A 80 18.36 -18.67 -4.30
CA VAL A 80 18.43 -19.41 -5.57
C VAL A 80 18.03 -20.88 -5.41
N VAL A 81 18.25 -21.45 -4.22
CA VAL A 81 17.85 -22.83 -3.87
C VAL A 81 16.47 -22.85 -3.22
N GLU A 82 16.21 -21.93 -2.30
CA GLU A 82 14.93 -21.77 -1.61
C GLU A 82 14.36 -20.38 -1.88
N LYS A 83 13.12 -20.33 -2.36
CA LYS A 83 12.39 -19.06 -2.54
C LYS A 83 12.01 -18.49 -1.17
N PRO A 84 11.94 -17.15 -1.01
CA PRO A 84 11.51 -16.56 0.25
C PRO A 84 10.08 -17.03 0.58
N PRO A 85 9.80 -17.35 1.86
CA PRO A 85 8.50 -17.89 2.28
C PRO A 85 7.35 -16.89 2.09
N VAL A 86 7.67 -15.60 2.07
CA VAL A 86 6.75 -14.51 1.76
C VAL A 86 7.47 -13.48 0.89
N TRP A 87 6.78 -12.96 -0.12
CA TRP A 87 7.31 -11.88 -0.95
C TRP A 87 7.38 -10.58 -0.17
N PHE A 88 8.34 -9.77 -0.55
CA PHE A 88 8.65 -8.54 0.14
C PHE A 88 7.71 -7.40 -0.31
N HIS A 89 8.00 -6.69 -1.40
CA HIS A 89 7.24 -5.50 -1.80
C HIS A 89 6.30 -5.68 -3.00
N GLU A 90 6.59 -6.60 -3.92
CA GLU A 90 5.85 -6.67 -5.18
C GLU A 90 4.42 -7.20 -5.01
N VAL A 91 3.54 -6.79 -5.93
CA VAL A 91 2.08 -6.98 -5.87
C VAL A 91 1.61 -7.97 -6.92
N PHE A 92 2.24 -7.97 -8.09
CA PHE A 92 1.91 -8.82 -9.21
C PHE A 92 3.03 -9.79 -9.55
N LEU A 93 2.63 -11.01 -9.93
CA LEU A 93 3.48 -11.95 -10.64
C LEU A 93 3.85 -11.38 -12.03
N SER A 94 4.84 -11.97 -12.68
CA SER A 94 5.27 -11.56 -14.02
C SER A 94 4.18 -11.71 -15.09
N ASP A 95 3.18 -12.56 -14.84
CA ASP A 95 2.01 -12.77 -15.72
C ASP A 95 0.83 -11.83 -15.40
N GLY A 96 1.00 -10.90 -14.46
CA GLY A 96 -0.01 -9.90 -14.08
C GLY A 96 -1.04 -10.38 -13.05
N ARG A 97 -1.02 -11.65 -12.63
CA ARG A 97 -1.86 -12.10 -11.51
C ARG A 97 -1.36 -11.49 -10.19
N PRO A 98 -2.25 -11.16 -9.25
CA PRO A 98 -1.81 -10.68 -7.94
C PRO A 98 -1.10 -11.80 -7.18
N TYR A 99 -0.05 -11.44 -6.45
CA TYR A 99 0.66 -12.35 -5.55
C TYR A 99 -0.28 -12.86 -4.43
N ARG A 100 -1.12 -11.97 -3.89
CA ARG A 100 -2.18 -12.30 -2.92
C ARG A 100 -3.52 -11.71 -3.35
N GLU A 101 -4.45 -12.58 -3.74
CA GLU A 101 -5.80 -12.18 -4.16
C GLU A 101 -6.56 -11.40 -3.08
N ALA A 102 -6.34 -11.69 -1.79
CA ALA A 102 -6.96 -10.96 -0.68
C ALA A 102 -6.54 -9.49 -0.65
N GLU A 103 -5.26 -9.19 -0.90
CA GLU A 103 -4.75 -7.81 -0.96
C GLU A 103 -5.37 -7.05 -2.15
N ALA A 104 -5.50 -7.71 -3.31
CA ALA A 104 -6.13 -7.11 -4.48
C ALA A 104 -7.63 -6.82 -4.25
N ARG A 105 -8.37 -7.72 -3.59
CA ARG A 105 -9.77 -7.47 -3.21
C ARG A 105 -9.90 -6.30 -2.24
N LEU A 106 -9.07 -6.26 -1.20
CA LEU A 106 -9.06 -5.17 -0.24
C LEU A 106 -8.83 -3.82 -0.93
N ILE A 107 -7.84 -3.71 -1.81
CA ILE A 107 -7.56 -2.45 -2.53
C ILE A 107 -8.78 -2.01 -3.34
N ARG A 108 -9.46 -2.94 -4.02
CA ARG A 108 -10.70 -2.66 -4.75
C ARG A 108 -11.80 -2.17 -3.80
N GLU A 109 -12.02 -2.85 -2.68
CA GLU A 109 -13.02 -2.46 -1.67
C GLU A 109 -12.74 -1.08 -1.08
N LEU A 110 -11.48 -0.79 -0.74
CA LEU A 110 -11.10 0.49 -0.14
C LEU A 110 -11.23 1.66 -1.12
N THR A 111 -11.09 1.40 -2.42
CA THR A 111 -11.19 2.38 -3.51
C THR A 111 -12.59 2.48 -4.12
N ALA A 112 -13.50 1.55 -3.80
CA ALA A 112 -14.85 1.46 -4.37
C ALA A 112 -15.84 2.55 -3.89
N SER A 113 -15.39 3.70 -3.36
CA SER A 113 -16.30 4.74 -2.81
C SER A 113 -15.89 6.16 -3.19
N ASN A 114 -16.39 6.62 -4.34
CA ASN A 114 -17.15 7.88 -4.51
C ASN A 114 -17.86 8.01 -5.88
N THR A 115 -18.23 6.91 -6.54
CA THR A 115 -18.92 6.94 -7.86
C THR A 115 -20.45 7.00 -7.78
N SER A 116 -21.00 7.40 -6.63
CA SER A 116 -22.44 7.67 -6.46
C SER A 116 -22.73 9.17 -6.25
N SER A 117 -22.05 10.04 -7.00
CA SER A 117 -22.58 11.38 -7.26
C SER A 117 -23.77 11.22 -8.21
N GLN A 118 -24.94 11.60 -7.72
CA GLN A 118 -26.17 11.70 -8.49
C GLN A 118 -25.89 12.47 -9.79
N GLY A 119 -26.13 11.83 -10.93
CA GLY A 119 -26.27 12.56 -12.19
C GLY A 119 -27.41 13.57 -12.02
N PRO A 120 -27.31 14.78 -12.63
CA PRO A 120 -28.36 15.77 -12.50
C PRO A 120 -29.68 15.15 -12.97
N SER A 121 -30.68 15.16 -12.09
CA SER A 121 -32.07 14.94 -12.47
C SER A 121 -32.37 15.93 -13.59
N ALA A 122 -32.60 15.42 -14.81
CA ALA A 122 -33.05 16.23 -15.91
C ALA A 122 -34.47 16.72 -15.58
N ALA A 123 -34.54 17.90 -14.96
CA ALA A 123 -35.74 18.69 -14.95
C ALA A 123 -36.03 19.10 -16.40
N ASN A 124 -37.23 18.74 -16.86
CA ASN A 124 -37.87 19.25 -18.08
C ASN A 124 -37.76 20.78 -18.17
N PRO A 125 -37.69 21.33 -19.39
CA PRO A 125 -38.92 21.96 -19.91
C PRO A 125 -39.08 21.83 -21.43
N HIS A 126 -40.20 21.25 -21.87
CA HIS A 126 -41.31 21.90 -22.61
C HIS A 126 -42.31 20.85 -23.08
#